data_AF-A0A9P4JPJ1-F1
#
_entry.id   AF-A0A9P4JPJ1-F1
#
_cell.length_a   1.000
_cell.length_b   1.000
_cell.length_c   1.000
_cell.angle_alpha   90.00
_cell.angle_beta   90.00
_cell.angle_gamma   90.00
#
_symmetry.space_group_name_H-M   'P 1'
#
loop_
_entity.id
_entity.type
_entity.pdbx_description
1 polymer ?
#
loop_
_entity_poly.entity_id
_entity_poly.type
_entity_poly.pdbx_seq_one_letter_code
_entity_poly.pdbx_strand_id
1 'polypeptide(L)'
;MSFLKSSSGPVAAPSPTPSTSSNSNNKRKRPIDDVPAGTVHSQPADTGIGEHMGTTFGWAIKELQRRDPEWMTLTEIFDYLGPTVRDNPQRRGQLKLILQSPSSERIEWDGEDKFRYRPKLPVRNAEQLKGFLQQQKSAQGILVKDLKDGWPNVQEAIEVMERKKELLVTHNKKDGSARTIWMNDPTLMHKVDPSFLNEWHKIPLPANPDDLRNKLVAAGLKPCSAPKEIVPVGPKEKKKKVPRRGGRQTNTHMAGVLKDYSHKRK
;
A
#
# COMPACT_ATOMS: atom_id res chain seq x y z
N MET A 1 53.18 -46.78 -13.42
CA MET A 1 52.19 -47.64 -14.09
C MET A 1 50.93 -46.83 -14.33
N SER A 2 50.53 -46.77 -15.60
CA SER A 2 49.21 -46.42 -16.14
C SER A 2 48.08 -47.16 -15.39
N PHE A 3 46.82 -46.70 -15.31
CA PHE A 3 45.86 -46.57 -16.41
C PHE A 3 44.68 -45.63 -16.10
N LEU A 4 44.10 -45.12 -17.19
CA LEU A 4 42.91 -44.26 -17.34
C LEU A 4 41.57 -44.98 -17.05
N LYS A 5 40.49 -44.22 -16.72
CA LYS A 5 39.30 -44.09 -17.60
C LYS A 5 38.33 -42.96 -17.19
N SER A 6 37.69 -42.38 -18.21
CA SER A 6 36.78 -41.23 -18.27
C SER A 6 35.29 -41.60 -18.35
N SER A 7 34.37 -40.67 -18.01
CA SER A 7 33.18 -40.21 -18.81
C SER A 7 32.31 -39.25 -17.94
N SER A 8 32.13 -37.97 -18.28
CA SER A 8 31.23 -37.29 -19.26
C SER A 8 29.83 -36.87 -18.71
N GLY A 9 29.58 -35.55 -18.65
CA GLY A 9 28.27 -34.89 -18.44
C GLY A 9 28.41 -33.34 -18.39
N PRO A 10 27.42 -32.53 -18.84
CA PRO A 10 27.72 -31.47 -19.81
C PRO A 10 27.61 -29.99 -19.34
N VAL A 11 28.44 -29.17 -20.00
CA VAL A 11 28.37 -27.76 -20.46
C VAL A 11 27.48 -26.71 -19.77
N ALA A 12 28.13 -25.65 -19.25
CA ALA A 12 27.55 -24.32 -19.02
C ALA A 12 28.34 -23.28 -19.84
N ALA A 13 27.64 -22.49 -20.65
CA ALA A 13 28.22 -21.46 -21.52
C ALA A 13 28.35 -20.10 -20.78
N PRO A 14 29.48 -19.38 -20.88
CA PRO A 14 29.60 -18.02 -20.38
C PRO A 14 29.18 -16.96 -21.42
N SER A 15 28.59 -15.88 -20.93
CA SER A 15 28.05 -14.73 -21.67
C SER A 15 29.15 -13.88 -22.35
N PRO A 16 28.88 -13.25 -23.52
CA PRO A 16 29.82 -12.32 -24.14
C PRO A 16 29.54 -10.86 -23.71
N THR A 17 30.51 -10.26 -23.02
CA THR A 17 30.69 -8.80 -22.89
C THR A 17 31.45 -8.28 -24.12
N PRO A 18 31.02 -7.20 -24.82
CA PRO A 18 31.81 -6.63 -25.90
C PRO A 18 32.77 -5.55 -25.35
N SER A 19 34.06 -5.86 -25.38
CA SER A 19 35.15 -4.91 -25.16
C SER A 19 35.40 -4.11 -26.43
N THR A 20 35.31 -2.79 -26.32
CA THR A 20 35.67 -1.81 -27.33
C THR A 20 37.17 -1.84 -27.59
N SER A 21 37.60 -2.08 -28.83
CA SER A 21 38.96 -1.77 -29.27
C SER A 21 38.95 -1.16 -30.67
N SER A 22 39.55 0.02 -30.73
CA SER A 22 39.81 0.85 -31.89
C SER A 22 40.85 0.25 -32.81
N ASN A 23 40.62 0.23 -34.14
CA ASN A 23 41.70 0.55 -35.08
C ASN A 23 41.28 0.92 -36.51
N SER A 24 42.04 1.88 -37.04
CA SER A 24 42.46 2.12 -38.43
C SER A 24 41.42 2.33 -39.55
N ASN A 25 41.20 3.62 -39.84
CA ASN A 25 41.48 4.29 -41.12
C ASN A 25 41.76 3.38 -42.34
N ASN A 26 40.83 3.29 -43.29
CA ASN A 26 41.19 3.25 -44.71
C ASN A 26 40.04 3.71 -45.63
N LYS A 27 40.36 4.67 -46.49
CA LYS A 27 39.50 5.33 -47.48
C LYS A 27 39.05 4.36 -48.57
N ARG A 28 37.75 4.36 -48.93
CA ARG A 28 37.28 4.17 -50.31
C ARG A 28 36.07 5.08 -50.60
N LYS A 29 36.23 5.97 -51.58
CA LYS A 29 35.20 6.81 -52.20
C LYS A 29 34.45 6.01 -53.28
N ARG A 30 33.13 6.21 -53.39
CA ARG A 30 32.27 6.25 -54.62
C ARG A 30 30.78 6.22 -54.23
N PRO A 31 29.84 6.63 -55.09
CA PRO A 31 29.59 7.97 -55.63
C PRO A 31 28.26 8.54 -55.10
N ILE A 32 28.07 9.85 -55.30
CA ILE A 32 26.87 10.62 -54.97
C ILE A 32 25.73 10.21 -55.91
N ASP A 33 24.63 9.73 -55.34
CA ASP A 33 23.30 9.79 -55.97
C ASP A 33 22.56 10.99 -55.36
N ASP A 34 22.08 11.85 -56.25
CA ASP A 34 21.35 13.09 -55.98
C ASP A 34 20.14 12.87 -55.07
N VAL A 35 20.24 13.31 -53.81
CA VAL A 35 19.09 13.68 -52.99
C VAL A 35 19.32 15.14 -52.58
N PRO A 36 18.40 16.07 -52.89
CA PRO A 36 18.59 17.46 -52.49
C PRO A 36 18.65 17.56 -50.97
N ALA A 37 19.86 17.80 -50.48
CA ALA A 37 20.15 18.11 -49.09
C ALA A 37 19.52 19.46 -48.74
N GLY A 38 18.33 19.41 -48.13
CA GLY A 38 17.59 20.62 -47.80
C GLY A 38 16.32 20.38 -47.03
N THR A 39 16.27 19.37 -46.15
CA THR A 39 15.24 19.34 -45.11
C THR A 39 15.90 18.93 -43.81
N VAL A 40 16.41 19.93 -43.10
CA VAL A 40 16.77 19.79 -41.69
C VAL A 40 15.47 19.44 -40.96
N HIS A 41 15.21 18.15 -40.79
CA HIS A 41 14.17 17.65 -39.91
C HIS A 41 14.64 17.87 -38.47
N SER A 42 14.59 19.12 -38.02
CA SER A 42 14.50 19.42 -36.59
C SER A 42 13.09 19.06 -36.14
N GLN A 43 12.74 17.78 -36.18
CA GLN A 43 11.63 17.33 -35.34
C GLN A 43 12.15 17.43 -33.91
N PRO A 44 11.56 18.25 -33.03
CA PRO A 44 11.76 18.00 -31.61
C PRO A 44 11.30 16.57 -31.39
N ALA A 45 12.09 15.75 -30.68
CA ALA A 45 11.74 14.35 -30.40
C ALA A 45 10.44 14.17 -29.57
N ASP A 46 9.66 15.24 -29.40
CA ASP A 46 8.51 15.41 -28.52
C ASP A 46 7.17 15.63 -29.26
N THR A 47 7.10 15.49 -30.59
CA THR A 47 5.89 15.83 -31.38
C THR A 47 4.62 15.01 -31.02
N GLY A 48 4.72 13.98 -30.17
CA GLY A 48 3.57 13.23 -29.64
C GLY A 48 3.14 13.58 -28.20
N ILE A 49 3.89 14.43 -27.48
CA ILE A 49 3.61 14.79 -26.08
C ILE A 49 2.44 15.78 -26.04
N GLY A 50 1.23 15.24 -26.07
CA GLY A 50 -0.02 16.00 -26.08
C GLY A 50 -1.11 15.38 -26.94
N GLU A 51 -0.75 14.43 -27.81
CA GLU A 51 -1.74 13.63 -28.55
C GLU A 51 -2.30 12.47 -27.72
N HIS A 52 -1.49 11.94 -26.79
CA HIS A 52 -1.88 10.85 -25.92
C HIS A 52 -2.86 11.32 -24.83
N MET A 53 -4.02 10.65 -24.74
CA MET A 53 -5.08 10.95 -23.76
C MET A 53 -4.59 10.87 -22.31
N GLY A 54 -3.63 9.99 -22.01
CA GLY A 54 -3.02 9.90 -20.69
C GLY A 54 -2.29 11.19 -20.28
N THR A 55 -1.63 11.86 -21.23
CA THR A 55 -0.94 13.14 -20.99
C THR A 55 -1.95 14.25 -20.74
N THR A 56 -2.98 14.34 -21.58
CA THR A 56 -4.09 15.28 -21.41
C THR A 56 -4.78 15.12 -20.06
N PHE A 57 -5.05 13.88 -19.65
CA PHE A 57 -5.64 13.57 -18.35
C PHE A 57 -4.70 13.95 -17.19
N GLY A 58 -3.40 13.67 -17.31
CA GLY A 58 -2.40 14.10 -16.32
C GLY A 58 -2.35 15.62 -16.14
N TRP A 59 -2.44 16.38 -17.24
CA TRP A 59 -2.52 17.85 -17.18
C TRP A 59 -3.83 18.33 -16.54
N ALA A 60 -4.96 17.67 -16.82
CA ALA A 60 -6.23 17.98 -16.16
C ALA A 60 -6.15 17.78 -14.65
N ILE A 61 -5.58 16.65 -14.18
CA ILE A 61 -5.36 16.39 -12.75
C ILE A 61 -4.47 17.46 -12.13
N LYS A 62 -3.39 17.85 -12.82
CA LYS A 62 -2.46 18.86 -12.32
C LYS A 62 -3.14 20.22 -12.12
N GLU A 63 -4.05 20.61 -13.03
CA GLU A 63 -4.81 21.85 -12.87
C GLU A 63 -5.85 21.74 -11.76
N LEU A 64 -6.54 20.61 -11.64
CA LEU A 64 -7.43 20.34 -10.50
C LEU A 64 -6.68 20.38 -9.17
N GLN A 65 -5.47 19.83 -9.09
CA GLN A 65 -4.61 19.89 -7.90
C GLN A 65 -4.17 21.33 -7.58
N ARG A 66 -3.91 22.15 -8.61
CA ARG A 66 -3.54 23.56 -8.42
C ARG A 66 -4.67 24.40 -7.83
N ARG A 67 -5.91 24.09 -8.19
CA ARG A 67 -7.12 24.77 -7.70
C ARG A 67 -7.79 24.08 -6.50
N ASP A 68 -7.19 23.05 -5.92
CA ASP A 68 -7.74 22.38 -4.73
C ASP A 68 -7.94 23.41 -3.60
N PRO A 69 -9.13 23.49 -2.95
CA PRO A 69 -10.27 22.56 -2.97
C PRO A 69 -11.47 22.96 -3.85
N GLU A 70 -11.32 23.88 -4.80
CA GLU A 70 -12.42 24.40 -5.62
C GLU A 70 -12.95 23.37 -6.63
N TRP A 71 -14.24 23.48 -6.93
CA TRP A 71 -14.90 22.70 -7.98
C TRP A 71 -14.70 23.39 -9.33
N MET A 72 -14.30 22.62 -10.34
CA MET A 72 -14.09 23.09 -11.70
C MET A 72 -15.06 22.44 -12.67
N THR A 73 -15.58 23.22 -13.61
CA THR A 73 -16.49 22.72 -14.66
C THR A 73 -15.73 22.03 -15.78
N LEU A 74 -16.41 21.15 -16.54
CA LEU A 74 -15.82 20.54 -17.75
C LEU A 74 -15.34 21.57 -18.77
N THR A 75 -16.07 22.66 -18.94
CA THR A 75 -15.71 23.74 -19.85
C THR A 75 -14.38 24.38 -19.48
N GLU A 76 -14.19 24.70 -18.20
CA GLU A 76 -12.92 25.26 -17.70
C GLU A 76 -11.75 24.28 -17.85
N ILE A 77 -11.99 22.98 -17.63
CA ILE A 77 -10.98 21.95 -17.87
C ILE A 77 -10.57 21.93 -19.35
N PHE A 78 -11.55 21.95 -20.27
CA PHE A 78 -11.27 21.92 -21.70
C PHE A 78 -10.57 23.20 -22.18
N ASP A 79 -10.94 24.36 -21.65
CA ASP A 79 -10.29 25.62 -21.98
C ASP A 79 -8.83 25.64 -21.52
N TYR A 80 -8.52 25.07 -20.35
CA TYR A 80 -7.15 24.92 -19.88
C TYR A 80 -6.31 23.96 -20.74
N LEU A 81 -6.90 22.84 -21.18
CA LEU A 81 -6.21 21.83 -22.01
C LEU A 81 -5.95 22.30 -23.46
N GLY A 82 -6.60 23.40 -23.86
CA GLY A 82 -6.38 24.06 -25.12
C GLY A 82 -7.22 23.51 -26.29
N PRO A 83 -7.01 24.06 -27.51
CA PRO A 83 -7.86 23.82 -28.68
C PRO A 83 -7.89 22.35 -29.11
N THR A 84 -6.79 21.62 -28.88
CA THR A 84 -6.63 20.21 -29.28
C THR A 84 -7.64 19.27 -28.64
N VAL A 85 -8.16 19.65 -27.47
CA VAL A 85 -9.21 18.92 -26.75
C VAL A 85 -10.54 19.64 -26.91
N ARG A 86 -10.57 20.97 -26.80
CA ARG A 86 -11.80 21.77 -26.88
C ARG A 86 -12.55 21.61 -28.20
N ASP A 87 -11.84 21.55 -29.32
CA ASP A 87 -12.43 21.60 -30.65
C ASP A 87 -12.71 20.19 -31.21
N ASN A 88 -12.18 19.14 -30.57
CA ASN A 88 -12.35 17.73 -31.00
C ASN A 88 -13.40 17.01 -30.13
N PRO A 89 -14.62 16.72 -30.64
CA PRO A 89 -15.71 16.18 -29.83
C PRO A 89 -15.44 14.75 -29.34
N GLN A 90 -14.71 13.93 -30.11
CA GLN A 90 -14.33 12.58 -29.70
C GLN A 90 -13.41 12.62 -28.48
N ARG A 91 -12.41 13.51 -28.47
CA ARG A 91 -11.49 13.67 -27.32
C ARG A 91 -12.21 14.17 -26.08
N ARG A 92 -13.18 15.08 -26.22
CA ARG A 92 -14.00 15.56 -25.08
C ARG A 92 -14.82 14.43 -24.47
N GLY A 93 -15.47 13.61 -25.31
CA GLY A 93 -16.24 12.47 -24.85
C GLY A 93 -15.39 11.44 -24.11
N GLN A 94 -14.21 11.12 -24.66
CA GLN A 94 -13.27 10.21 -24.02
C GLN A 94 -12.74 10.76 -22.68
N LEU A 95 -12.32 12.02 -22.65
CA LEU A 95 -11.82 12.64 -21.42
C LEU A 95 -12.92 12.74 -20.36
N LYS A 96 -14.14 13.10 -20.74
CA LYS A 96 -15.30 13.10 -19.84
C LYS A 96 -15.53 11.71 -19.23
N LEU A 97 -15.49 10.66 -20.04
CA LEU A 97 -15.65 9.29 -19.56
C LEU A 97 -14.53 8.88 -18.60
N ILE A 98 -13.28 9.27 -18.87
CA ILE A 98 -12.14 8.97 -18.00
C ILE A 98 -12.26 9.73 -16.67
N LEU A 99 -12.61 11.02 -16.71
CA LEU A 99 -12.81 11.85 -15.52
C LEU A 99 -13.96 11.36 -14.63
N GLN A 100 -15.04 10.86 -15.24
CA GLN A 100 -16.20 10.30 -14.54
C GLN A 100 -16.00 8.85 -14.11
N SER A 101 -14.97 8.18 -14.60
CA SER A 101 -14.72 6.78 -14.29
C SER A 101 -14.43 6.61 -12.79
N PRO A 102 -15.09 5.68 -12.09
CA PRO A 102 -14.80 5.35 -10.69
C PRO A 102 -13.35 4.90 -10.45
N SER A 103 -12.65 4.50 -11.52
CA SER A 103 -11.23 4.12 -11.48
C SER A 103 -10.30 5.33 -11.24
N SER A 104 -10.79 6.55 -11.42
CA SER A 104 -10.03 7.77 -11.16
C SER A 104 -9.98 8.05 -9.65
N GLU A 105 -9.06 7.40 -8.93
CA GLU A 105 -8.92 7.55 -7.47
C GLU A 105 -8.63 8.98 -7.00
N ARG A 106 -8.13 9.86 -7.89
CA ARG A 106 -7.67 11.22 -7.55
C ARG A 106 -8.66 12.33 -7.93
N ILE A 107 -9.86 11.98 -8.37
CA ILE A 107 -10.88 12.95 -8.80
C ILE A 107 -12.22 12.62 -8.12
N GLU A 108 -12.91 13.65 -7.66
CA GLU A 108 -14.30 13.57 -7.21
C GLU A 108 -15.21 14.31 -8.18
N TRP A 109 -16.37 13.71 -8.45
CA TRP A 109 -17.37 14.20 -9.39
C TRP A 109 -18.72 14.37 -8.69
N ASP A 110 -19.37 15.52 -8.92
CA ASP A 110 -20.63 15.91 -8.25
C ASP A 110 -21.90 15.39 -8.94
N GLY A 111 -21.79 14.74 -10.10
CA GLY A 111 -22.93 14.30 -10.91
C GLY A 111 -23.39 15.30 -11.97
N GLU A 112 -23.15 16.60 -11.77
CA GLU A 112 -23.65 17.70 -12.62
C GLU A 112 -22.57 18.36 -13.51
N ASP A 113 -21.48 17.65 -13.81
CA ASP A 113 -20.30 18.13 -14.59
C ASP A 113 -19.30 19.04 -13.85
N LYS A 114 -19.29 18.99 -12.52
CA LYS A 114 -18.23 19.57 -11.68
C LYS A 114 -17.25 18.51 -11.18
N PHE A 115 -15.96 18.84 -11.22
CA PHE A 115 -14.87 17.98 -10.82
C PHE A 115 -13.99 18.68 -9.81
N ARG A 116 -13.54 17.97 -8.77
CA ARG A 116 -12.54 18.45 -7.82
C ARG A 116 -11.43 17.43 -7.62
N TYR A 117 -10.29 17.90 -7.16
CA TYR A 117 -9.20 17.02 -6.79
C TYR A 117 -9.53 16.23 -5.52
N ARG A 118 -9.22 14.93 -5.53
CA ARG A 118 -9.27 14.06 -4.35
C ARG A 118 -7.85 13.71 -3.91
N PRO A 119 -7.35 14.34 -2.84
CA PRO A 119 -6.09 13.94 -2.25
C PRO A 119 -6.17 12.49 -1.75
N LYS A 120 -5.01 11.83 -1.66
CA LYS A 120 -4.92 10.46 -1.12
C LYS A 120 -5.57 10.31 0.25
N LEU A 121 -5.40 11.32 1.10
CA LEU A 121 -5.99 11.41 2.43
C LEU A 121 -6.85 12.68 2.48
N PRO A 122 -8.14 12.59 2.85
CA PRO A 122 -9.04 13.75 2.91
C PRO A 122 -8.78 14.59 4.18
N VAL A 123 -7.53 14.99 4.39
CA VAL A 123 -7.06 15.72 5.57
C VAL A 123 -6.42 17.02 5.11
N ARG A 124 -7.03 18.16 5.47
CA ARG A 124 -6.54 19.50 5.13
C ARG A 124 -6.17 20.35 6.34
N ASN A 125 -6.59 19.93 7.54
CA ASN A 125 -6.37 20.65 8.79
C ASN A 125 -5.87 19.71 9.89
N ALA A 126 -5.26 20.30 10.93
CA ALA A 126 -4.79 19.58 12.12
C ALA A 126 -5.92 18.81 12.83
N GLU A 127 -7.10 19.42 12.96
CA GLU A 127 -8.26 18.78 13.60
C GLU A 127 -8.77 17.59 12.78
N GLN A 128 -8.78 17.71 11.45
CA GLN A 128 -9.14 16.61 10.56
C GLN A 128 -8.11 15.48 10.65
N LEU A 129 -6.83 15.79 10.82
CA LEU A 129 -5.80 14.77 11.03
C LEU A 129 -6.05 13.99 12.32
N LYS A 130 -6.38 14.70 13.41
CA LYS A 130 -6.71 14.08 14.70
C LYS A 130 -7.94 13.18 14.61
N GLY A 131 -9.02 13.67 13.97
CA GLY A 131 -10.22 12.88 13.74
C GLY A 131 -9.97 11.65 12.86
N PHE A 132 -9.17 11.81 11.81
CA PHE A 132 -8.81 10.71 10.91
C PHE A 132 -8.00 9.63 11.63
N LEU A 133 -7.00 10.03 12.42
CA LEU A 133 -6.18 9.14 13.23
C LEU A 133 -7.00 8.39 14.31
N GLN A 134 -8.01 9.05 14.90
CA GLN A 134 -8.92 8.43 15.87
C GLN A 134 -9.88 7.42 15.23
N GLN A 135 -10.34 7.71 14.00
CA GLN A 135 -11.25 6.81 13.26
C GLN A 135 -10.52 5.56 12.74
N GLN A 136 -9.20 5.64 12.58
CA GLN A 136 -8.40 4.55 12.03
C GLN A 136 -8.39 3.34 12.98
N LYS A 137 -8.94 2.21 12.52
CA LYS A 137 -8.98 0.96 13.31
C LYS A 137 -7.61 0.28 13.41
N SER A 138 -6.76 0.47 12.41
CA SER A 138 -5.41 -0.06 12.39
C SER A 138 -4.43 0.96 12.99
N ALA A 139 -3.44 0.49 13.75
CA ALA A 139 -2.36 1.34 14.26
C ALA A 139 -1.28 1.63 13.19
N GLN A 140 -1.67 1.73 11.92
CA GLN A 140 -0.73 1.98 10.84
C GLN A 140 -0.30 3.45 10.83
N GLY A 141 1.00 3.69 10.74
CA GLY A 141 1.52 5.06 10.63
C GLY A 141 1.19 5.69 9.30
N ILE A 142 0.86 6.97 9.30
CA ILE A 142 0.56 7.75 8.09
C ILE A 142 1.85 8.42 7.60
N LEU A 143 2.13 8.32 6.31
CA LEU A 143 3.27 8.99 5.68
C LEU A 143 2.98 10.47 5.44
N VAL A 144 3.91 11.34 5.84
CA VAL A 144 3.77 12.80 5.63
C VAL A 144 3.72 13.17 4.15
N LYS A 145 4.37 12.38 3.29
CA LYS A 145 4.31 12.56 1.82
C LYS A 145 2.88 12.46 1.29
N ASP A 146 2.05 11.58 1.86
CA ASP A 146 0.66 11.41 1.41
C ASP A 146 -0.25 12.51 1.96
N LEU A 147 0.08 13.09 3.13
CA LEU A 147 -0.61 14.27 3.66
C LEU A 147 -0.26 15.55 2.91
N LYS A 148 0.99 15.69 2.45
CA LYS A 148 1.44 16.86 1.67
C LYS A 148 0.69 17.03 0.34
N ASP A 149 0.05 15.97 -0.15
CA ASP A 149 -0.73 15.96 -1.39
C ASP A 149 -1.99 16.84 -1.30
N GLY A 150 -2.65 16.87 -0.15
CA GLY A 150 -3.87 17.67 0.11
C GLY A 150 -3.66 18.82 1.10
N TRP A 151 -2.52 18.86 1.77
CA TRP A 151 -2.21 19.88 2.78
C TRP A 151 -0.77 20.39 2.62
N PRO A 152 -0.55 21.53 1.94
CA PRO A 152 0.79 22.02 1.64
C PRO A 152 1.57 22.47 2.89
N ASN A 153 0.90 23.06 3.87
CA ASN A 153 1.49 23.55 5.14
C ASN A 153 1.51 22.47 6.25
N VAL A 154 1.45 21.20 5.88
CA VAL A 154 1.37 20.08 6.82
C VAL A 154 2.56 20.03 7.79
N GLN A 155 3.77 20.38 7.33
CA GLN A 155 4.98 20.23 8.14
C GLN A 155 4.98 21.16 9.36
N GLU A 156 4.66 22.44 9.17
CA GLU A 156 4.56 23.41 10.26
C GLU A 156 3.46 23.02 11.26
N ALA A 157 2.31 22.56 10.75
CA ALA A 157 1.22 22.13 11.61
C ALA A 157 1.57 20.87 12.43
N ILE A 158 2.31 19.92 11.84
CA ILE A 158 2.81 18.75 12.56
C ILE A 158 3.76 19.19 13.67
N GLU A 159 4.71 20.09 13.41
CA GLU A 159 5.65 20.57 14.43
C GLU A 159 4.92 21.22 15.62
N VAL A 160 3.85 21.98 15.36
CA VAL A 160 3.00 22.57 16.42
C VAL A 160 2.27 21.47 17.22
N MET A 161 1.70 20.47 16.55
CA MET A 161 1.01 19.35 17.21
C MET A 161 1.97 18.42 17.97
N GLU A 162 3.18 18.22 17.45
CA GLU A 162 4.25 17.46 18.09
C GLU A 162 4.73 18.16 19.37
N ARG A 163 4.87 19.49 19.34
CA ARG A 163 5.19 20.27 20.54
C ARG A 163 4.11 20.13 21.62
N LYS A 164 2.84 20.03 21.22
CA LYS A 164 1.71 19.73 22.11
C LYS A 164 1.65 18.26 22.53
N LYS A 165 2.49 17.40 21.94
CA LYS A 165 2.54 15.94 22.15
C LYS A 165 1.24 15.23 21.81
N GLU A 166 0.45 15.78 20.89
CA GLU A 166 -0.77 15.13 20.39
C GLU A 166 -0.48 14.11 19.28
N LEU A 167 0.71 14.18 18.69
CA LEU A 167 1.19 13.28 17.66
C LEU A 167 2.55 12.69 18.02
N LEU A 168 2.73 11.42 17.67
CA LEU A 168 4.03 10.77 17.64
C LEU A 168 4.58 10.87 16.22
N VAL A 169 5.76 11.44 16.07
CA VAL A 169 6.39 11.65 14.77
C VAL A 169 7.73 10.92 14.73
N THR A 170 8.00 10.23 13.63
CA THR A 170 9.35 9.77 13.32
C THR A 170 9.96 10.69 12.28
N HIS A 171 11.15 11.20 12.57
CA HIS A 171 11.89 12.06 11.66
C HIS A 171 12.86 11.28 10.78
N ASN A 172 13.12 11.80 9.58
CA ASN A 172 14.21 11.32 8.76
C ASN A 172 15.56 11.72 9.39
N LYS A 173 16.48 10.75 9.51
CA LYS A 173 17.80 10.97 10.12
C LYS A 173 18.66 11.99 9.39
N LYS A 174 18.41 12.22 8.09
CA LYS A 174 19.21 13.11 7.23
C LYS A 174 18.69 14.55 7.25
N ASP A 175 17.38 14.71 7.06
CA ASP A 175 16.77 16.02 6.80
C ASP A 175 15.97 16.56 7.99
N GLY A 176 15.82 15.77 9.07
CA GLY A 176 14.95 16.13 10.22
C GLY A 176 13.46 16.23 9.89
N SER A 177 13.08 16.02 8.62
CA SER A 177 11.69 16.11 8.17
C SER A 177 10.83 15.00 8.78
N ALA A 178 9.59 15.35 9.14
CA ALA A 178 8.60 14.39 9.60
C ALA A 178 8.34 13.34 8.50
N ARG A 179 8.48 12.05 8.84
CA ARG A 179 8.36 10.93 7.91
C ARG A 179 7.03 10.20 8.08
N THR A 180 6.74 9.77 9.30
CA THR A 180 5.56 8.99 9.65
C THR A 180 4.96 9.49 10.96
N ILE A 181 3.63 9.48 11.02
CA ILE A 181 2.84 10.04 12.11
C ILE A 181 1.93 8.98 12.69
N TRP A 182 1.78 8.99 14.02
CA TRP A 182 0.80 8.24 14.78
C TRP A 182 0.05 9.15 15.75
N MET A 183 -1.13 8.69 16.16
CA MET A 183 -1.86 9.32 17.25
C MET A 183 -1.08 9.19 18.56
N ASN A 184 -1.05 10.27 19.34
CA ASN A 184 -0.59 10.23 20.72
C ASN A 184 -1.66 10.73 21.67
N ASP A 185 -1.66 10.20 22.87
CA ASP A 185 -2.44 10.74 23.98
C ASP A 185 -1.50 11.40 25.00
N PRO A 186 -1.53 12.73 25.13
CA PRO A 186 -0.67 13.43 26.09
C PRO A 186 -1.02 13.11 27.54
N THR A 187 -2.23 12.60 27.84
CA THR A 187 -2.64 12.26 29.21
C THR A 187 -1.91 11.02 29.74
N LEU A 188 -1.47 10.14 28.84
CA LEU A 188 -0.70 8.94 29.17
C LEU A 188 0.81 9.19 29.27
N MET A 189 1.25 10.43 29.04
CA MET A 189 2.67 10.78 29.06
C MET A 189 3.13 11.20 30.45
N HIS A 190 3.90 10.33 31.09
CA HIS A 190 4.56 10.62 32.36
C HIS A 190 5.98 11.15 32.13
N LYS A 191 6.31 12.26 32.81
CA LYS A 191 7.69 12.74 32.86
C LYS A 191 8.44 11.89 33.88
N VAL A 192 9.47 11.21 33.40
CA VAL A 192 10.39 10.41 34.21
C VAL A 192 11.70 11.17 34.30
N ASP A 193 12.33 11.15 35.46
CA ASP A 193 13.61 11.83 35.67
C ASP A 193 14.72 11.21 34.80
N PRO A 194 15.60 12.02 34.16
CA PRO A 194 16.66 11.48 33.31
C PRO A 194 17.62 10.54 34.04
N SER A 195 17.86 10.73 35.35
CA SER A 195 18.74 9.84 36.11
C SER A 195 18.17 8.42 36.20
N PHE A 196 16.86 8.32 36.50
CA PHE A 196 16.13 7.05 36.53
C PHE A 196 16.08 6.39 35.15
N LEU A 197 15.86 7.17 34.10
CA LEU A 197 15.83 6.66 32.73
C LEU A 197 17.18 6.06 32.32
N ASN A 198 18.28 6.71 32.70
CA ASN A 198 19.63 6.18 32.47
C ASN A 198 19.91 4.91 33.28
N GLU A 199 19.47 4.84 34.53
CA GLU A 199 19.61 3.65 35.35
C GLU A 199 18.80 2.48 34.79
N TRP A 200 17.55 2.75 34.35
CA TRP A 200 16.70 1.77 33.69
C TRP A 200 17.36 1.16 32.45
N HIS A 201 17.95 1.98 31.57
CA HIS A 201 18.63 1.50 30.37
C HIS A 201 19.96 0.79 30.63
N LYS A 202 20.58 0.99 31.80
CA LYS A 202 21.81 0.29 32.18
C LYS A 202 21.56 -1.14 32.62
N ILE A 203 20.34 -1.49 33.05
CA ILE A 203 20.01 -2.84 33.52
C ILE A 203 20.03 -3.80 32.31
N PRO A 204 21.00 -4.73 32.22
CA PRO A 204 21.08 -5.65 31.09
C PRO A 204 20.02 -6.75 31.25
N LEU A 205 19.19 -6.93 30.23
CA LEU A 205 18.28 -8.07 30.18
C LEU A 205 19.06 -9.34 29.81
N PRO A 206 18.82 -10.49 30.48
CA PRO A 206 19.44 -11.75 30.10
C PRO A 206 19.09 -12.11 28.65
N ALA A 207 20.08 -12.57 27.88
CA ALA A 207 19.87 -12.98 26.49
C ALA A 207 18.95 -14.21 26.38
N ASN A 208 19.01 -15.10 27.36
CA ASN A 208 18.17 -16.28 27.42
C ASN A 208 16.85 -15.98 28.15
N PRO A 209 15.69 -16.29 27.55
CA PRO A 209 14.39 -16.08 28.19
C PRO A 209 14.19 -16.95 29.44
N ASP A 210 14.81 -18.14 29.49
CA ASP A 210 14.72 -19.06 30.63
C ASP A 210 15.49 -18.54 31.85
N ASP A 211 16.64 -17.87 31.65
CA ASP A 211 17.40 -17.26 32.73
C ASP A 211 16.64 -16.07 33.35
N LEU A 212 15.95 -15.28 32.53
CA LEU A 212 15.06 -14.23 33.01
C LEU A 212 13.91 -14.83 33.84
N ARG A 213 13.30 -15.93 33.37
CA ARG A 213 12.25 -16.63 34.10
C ARG A 213 12.73 -17.14 35.46
N ASN A 214 13.88 -17.82 35.50
CA ASN A 214 14.44 -18.36 36.74
C ASN A 214 14.76 -17.26 37.75
N LYS A 215 15.31 -16.12 37.29
CA LYS A 215 15.55 -14.94 38.13
C LYS A 215 14.26 -14.31 38.66
N LEU A 216 13.21 -14.23 37.84
CA LEU A 216 11.90 -13.74 38.29
C LEU A 216 11.28 -14.66 39.36
N VAL A 217 11.34 -15.99 39.17
CA VAL A 217 10.87 -16.96 40.16
C VAL A 217 11.67 -16.87 41.45
N ALA A 218 13.00 -16.77 41.37
CA ALA A 218 13.87 -16.59 42.53
C ALA A 218 13.57 -15.29 43.29
N ALA A 219 13.17 -14.23 42.57
CA ALA A 219 12.71 -12.95 43.13
C ALA A 219 11.25 -12.98 43.62
N GLY A 220 10.55 -14.12 43.55
CA GLY A 220 9.16 -14.25 43.97
C GLY A 220 8.13 -13.61 43.03
N LEU A 221 8.54 -13.19 41.82
CA LEU A 221 7.68 -12.60 40.81
C LEU A 221 7.12 -13.68 39.88
N LYS A 222 5.83 -13.60 39.55
CA LYS A 222 5.18 -14.53 38.60
C LYS A 222 5.62 -14.18 37.17
N PRO A 223 6.35 -15.06 36.46
CA PRO A 223 6.76 -14.77 35.09
C PRO A 223 5.55 -14.83 34.13
N CYS A 224 5.40 -13.83 33.25
CA CYS A 224 4.34 -13.81 32.22
C CYS A 224 4.47 -14.93 31.17
N SER A 225 5.62 -15.62 31.11
CA SER A 225 5.87 -16.78 30.24
C SER A 225 5.32 -18.10 30.80
N ALA A 226 4.63 -18.07 31.95
CA ALA A 226 3.91 -19.24 32.42
C ALA A 226 2.89 -19.65 31.33
N PRO A 227 2.97 -20.87 30.77
CA PRO A 227 1.90 -21.39 29.94
C PRO A 227 0.63 -21.23 30.75
N LYS A 228 -0.37 -20.56 30.18
CA LYS A 228 -1.71 -20.53 30.78
C LYS A 228 -2.08 -21.99 30.96
N GLU A 229 -2.07 -22.48 32.19
CA GLU A 229 -2.59 -23.80 32.49
C GLU A 229 -4.04 -23.75 32.05
N ILE A 230 -4.30 -24.31 30.87
CA ILE A 230 -5.63 -24.59 30.39
C ILE A 230 -6.08 -25.65 31.37
N VAL A 231 -6.71 -25.23 32.48
CA VAL A 231 -7.41 -26.14 33.36
C VAL A 231 -8.26 -26.98 32.43
N PRO A 232 -8.00 -28.30 32.30
CA PRO A 232 -8.77 -29.12 31.40
C PRO A 232 -10.18 -29.04 31.93
N VAL A 233 -11.03 -28.29 31.22
CA VAL A 233 -12.47 -28.36 31.42
C VAL A 233 -12.77 -29.82 31.19
N GLY A 234 -13.02 -30.53 32.29
CA GLY A 234 -13.31 -31.96 32.27
C GLY A 234 -14.33 -32.24 31.17
N PRO A 235 -14.28 -33.41 30.53
CA PRO A 235 -15.01 -33.69 29.31
C PRO A 235 -16.46 -33.24 29.47
N LYS A 236 -16.84 -32.17 28.75
CA LYS A 236 -18.23 -31.71 28.71
C LYS A 236 -19.05 -32.92 28.30
N GLU A 237 -19.84 -33.44 29.24
CA GLU A 237 -20.77 -34.53 28.96
C GLU A 237 -21.56 -34.13 27.72
N LYS A 238 -21.31 -34.85 26.63
CA LYS A 238 -22.08 -34.67 25.40
C LYS A 238 -23.50 -35.04 25.77
N LYS A 239 -24.36 -34.04 26.01
CA LYS A 239 -25.79 -34.24 26.19
C LYS A 239 -26.26 -35.11 25.01
N LYS A 240 -26.58 -36.37 25.31
CA LYS A 240 -27.07 -37.34 24.34
C LYS A 240 -28.29 -36.70 23.68
N LYS A 241 -28.19 -36.36 22.40
CA LYS A 241 -29.33 -35.83 21.64
C LYS A 241 -30.43 -36.89 21.75
N VAL A 242 -31.49 -36.57 22.48
CA VAL A 242 -32.71 -37.38 22.52
C VAL A 242 -33.19 -37.51 21.07
N PRO A 243 -33.37 -38.73 20.54
CA PRO A 243 -33.86 -38.90 19.18
C PRO A 243 -35.25 -38.28 19.11
N ARG A 244 -35.43 -37.27 18.26
CA ARG A 244 -36.73 -36.63 18.02
C ARG A 244 -37.70 -37.72 17.56
N ARG A 245 -38.67 -38.05 18.41
CA ARG A 245 -39.79 -38.94 18.07
C ARG A 245 -40.57 -38.31 16.92
N GLY A 246 -40.57 -39.00 15.77
CA GLY A 246 -41.63 -38.96 14.76
C GLY A 246 -41.94 -37.60 14.14
N GLY A 247 -41.24 -37.25 13.06
CA GLY A 247 -41.83 -36.39 12.04
C GLY A 247 -43.09 -37.06 11.52
N ARG A 248 -44.19 -36.30 11.39
CA ARG A 248 -45.53 -36.79 11.03
C ARG A 248 -45.47 -37.54 9.70
N GLN A 249 -45.54 -38.86 9.75
CA GLN A 249 -45.43 -39.73 8.59
C GLN A 249 -46.78 -39.76 7.86
N THR A 250 -46.87 -39.10 6.72
CA THR A 250 -48.09 -38.97 5.91
C THR A 250 -48.37 -40.20 5.03
N ASN A 251 -47.45 -41.17 4.97
CA ASN A 251 -47.58 -42.40 4.18
C ASN A 251 -47.65 -43.65 5.07
N THR A 252 -48.82 -43.92 5.62
CA THR A 252 -49.10 -45.03 6.55
C THR A 252 -48.88 -46.42 5.93
N HIS A 253 -49.10 -46.57 4.62
CA HIS A 253 -48.99 -47.86 3.92
C HIS A 253 -47.55 -48.41 3.80
N MET A 254 -46.52 -47.55 3.95
CA MET A 254 -45.13 -47.96 3.84
C MET A 254 -44.48 -48.35 5.18
N ALA A 255 -45.20 -48.20 6.29
CA ALA A 255 -44.66 -48.46 7.63
C ALA A 255 -44.31 -49.93 7.92
N GLY A 256 -44.85 -50.88 7.15
CA GLY A 256 -44.53 -52.32 7.26
C GLY A 256 -43.25 -52.72 6.55
N VAL A 257 -42.91 -52.07 5.43
CA VAL A 257 -41.77 -52.40 4.58
C VAL A 257 -40.48 -51.77 5.09
N LEU A 258 -40.56 -50.59 5.70
CA LEU A 258 -39.41 -49.83 6.20
C LEU A 258 -38.95 -50.26 7.62
N LYS A 259 -39.50 -51.34 8.17
CA LYS A 259 -39.03 -51.91 9.45
C LYS A 259 -37.81 -52.78 9.18
N ASP A 260 -36.65 -52.25 9.57
CA ASP A 260 -35.38 -52.95 9.46
C ASP A 260 -35.34 -54.12 10.46
N TYR A 261 -35.26 -55.36 9.97
CA TYR A 261 -35.16 -56.58 10.79
C TYR A 261 -33.74 -57.18 10.77
N SER A 262 -32.73 -56.42 10.34
CA SER A 262 -31.32 -56.87 10.29
C SER A 262 -30.78 -57.43 11.61
N HIS A 263 -31.40 -57.06 12.73
CA HIS A 263 -31.03 -57.41 14.09
C HIS A 263 -31.70 -58.72 14.59
N LYS A 264 -32.51 -59.37 13.74
CA LYS A 264 -33.09 -60.71 14.00
C LYS A 264 -32.43 -61.84 13.20
N ARG A 265 -31.37 -61.57 12.45
CA ARG A 265 -30.56 -62.65 11.84
C ARG A 265 -29.54 -63.13 12.86
N LYS A 266 -29.78 -64.35 13.36
CA LYS A 266 -28.76 -65.21 13.95
C LYS A 266 -28.09 -66.00 12.83
#